data_AF-F3FUE5-F1
#
_entry.id   AF-F3FUE5-F1
#
_cell.length_a   1.000
_cell.length_b   1.000
_cell.length_c   1.000
_cell.angle_alpha   90.00
_cell.angle_beta   90.00
_cell.angle_gamma   90.00
#
_symmetry.space_group_name_H-M   'P 1'
#
loop_
_entity.id
_entity.type
_entity.pdbx_description
1 polymer ?
#
loop_
_entity_poly.entity_id
_entity_poly.type
_entity_poly.pdbx_seq_one_letter_code
_entity_poly.pdbx_strand_id
1 'polypeptide(L)'
;AIRVDLSGAPSVEALMQQVKRQTLAAQTHQDLPFEQVVEVVRPQRSLSHSPIFQAMLSWQNNETSDLALGNMNLQGVAVNDHTAKFDLVLDMTEVGDQLVGTLEYATALFDESTMVRYLGYFQRLLEAMVANEHRILEHVPLVDAVEREHLLSGLNATERAYPQGQLMHRLFEAHAASRPQALA
;
A
#
# COMPACT_ATOMS: atom_id res chain seq x y z
N ALA A 1 -12.57 7.91 -12.31
CA ALA A 1 -12.05 6.99 -11.27
C ALA A 1 -12.77 5.65 -11.39
N ILE A 2 -12.03 4.55 -11.32
CA ILE A 2 -12.59 3.20 -11.31
C ILE A 2 -12.89 2.81 -9.86
N ARG A 3 -14.11 2.33 -9.58
CA ARG A 3 -14.55 1.95 -8.23
C ARG A 3 -14.63 0.44 -8.10
N VAL A 4 -13.57 -0.18 -7.65
CA VAL A 4 -13.52 -1.62 -7.45
C VAL A 4 -14.22 -1.98 -6.15
N ASP A 5 -15.16 -2.92 -6.22
CA ASP A 5 -15.84 -3.50 -5.06
C ASP A 5 -15.17 -4.84 -4.73
N LEU A 6 -14.67 -4.96 -3.51
CA LEU A 6 -14.02 -6.16 -2.98
C LEU A 6 -14.92 -6.91 -1.99
N SER A 7 -16.16 -6.45 -1.78
CA SER A 7 -17.11 -7.12 -0.90
C SER A 7 -17.43 -8.53 -1.39
N GLY A 8 -17.65 -9.45 -0.45
CA GLY A 8 -17.95 -10.85 -0.77
C GLY A 8 -16.74 -11.72 -1.11
N ALA A 9 -15.52 -11.25 -0.81
CA ALA A 9 -14.27 -12.00 -0.95
C ALA A 9 -14.10 -12.62 -2.35
N PRO A 10 -14.01 -11.80 -3.43
CA PRO A 10 -13.94 -12.33 -4.78
C PRO A 10 -12.67 -13.16 -5.01
N SER A 11 -12.77 -14.14 -5.92
CA SER A 11 -11.59 -14.77 -6.51
C SER A 11 -10.84 -13.79 -7.41
N VAL A 12 -9.59 -14.10 -7.73
CA VAL A 12 -8.78 -13.33 -8.68
C VAL A 12 -9.52 -13.20 -10.03
N GLU A 13 -10.02 -14.31 -10.57
CA GLU A 13 -10.78 -14.34 -11.83
C GLU A 13 -12.00 -13.41 -11.77
N ALA A 14 -12.82 -13.52 -10.72
CA ALA A 14 -14.02 -12.71 -10.56
C ALA A 14 -13.69 -11.22 -10.47
N LEU A 15 -12.63 -10.88 -9.72
CA LEU A 15 -12.15 -9.50 -9.61
C LEU A 15 -11.66 -8.97 -10.96
N MET A 16 -10.85 -9.72 -11.69
CA MET A 16 -10.31 -9.29 -12.98
C MET A 16 -11.43 -9.07 -14.01
N GLN A 17 -12.45 -9.94 -14.02
CA GLN A 17 -13.63 -9.75 -14.87
C GLN A 17 -14.42 -8.49 -14.48
N GLN A 18 -14.59 -8.22 -13.19
CA GLN A 18 -15.25 -7.01 -12.70
C GLN A 18 -14.49 -5.74 -13.08
N VAL A 19 -13.17 -5.72 -12.84
CA VAL A 19 -12.28 -4.60 -13.19
C VAL A 19 -12.31 -4.35 -14.70
N LYS A 20 -12.16 -5.40 -15.51
CA LYS A 20 -12.24 -5.29 -16.98
C LYS A 20 -13.55 -4.67 -17.43
N ARG A 21 -14.69 -5.17 -16.94
CA ARG A 21 -16.01 -4.66 -17.28
C ARG A 21 -16.15 -3.18 -16.91
N GLN A 22 -15.69 -2.80 -15.72
CA GLN A 22 -15.82 -1.43 -15.23
C GLN A 22 -14.89 -0.46 -15.98
N THR A 23 -13.66 -0.88 -16.28
CA THR A 23 -12.70 -0.07 -17.03
C THR A 23 -13.18 0.16 -18.46
N LEU A 24 -13.68 -0.87 -19.15
CA LEU A 24 -14.23 -0.73 -20.50
C LEU A 24 -15.48 0.19 -20.53
N ALA A 25 -16.36 0.03 -19.54
CA ALA A 25 -17.52 0.91 -19.41
C ALA A 25 -17.10 2.37 -19.17
N ALA A 26 -16.09 2.60 -18.33
CA ALA A 26 -15.56 3.94 -18.08
C ALA A 26 -14.87 4.54 -19.32
N GLN A 27 -14.14 3.74 -20.09
CA GLN A 27 -13.49 4.18 -21.35
C GLN A 27 -14.50 4.63 -22.40
N THR A 28 -15.72 4.07 -22.41
CA THR A 28 -16.81 4.52 -23.29
C THR A 28 -17.21 5.98 -23.04
N HIS A 29 -16.83 6.54 -21.88
CA HIS A 29 -17.09 7.92 -21.48
C HIS A 29 -15.81 8.73 -21.24
N GLN A 30 -14.68 8.32 -21.84
CA GLN A 30 -13.36 8.94 -21.60
C GLN A 30 -13.29 10.41 -22.04
N ASP A 31 -14.12 10.84 -22.98
CA ASP A 31 -14.13 12.21 -23.50
C ASP A 31 -14.75 13.22 -22.51
N LEU A 32 -15.36 12.75 -21.42
CA LEU A 32 -15.89 13.62 -20.38
C LEU A 32 -14.74 14.23 -19.55
N PRO A 33 -14.61 15.57 -19.51
CA PRO A 33 -13.61 16.22 -18.67
C PRO A 33 -13.80 15.86 -17.19
N PHE A 34 -12.68 15.63 -16.50
CA PHE A 34 -12.68 15.25 -15.09
C PHE A 34 -13.42 16.27 -14.21
N GLU A 35 -13.28 17.56 -14.52
CA GLU A 35 -13.91 18.67 -13.82
C GLU A 35 -15.45 18.55 -13.83
N GLN A 36 -16.03 18.11 -14.95
CA GLN A 36 -17.48 17.89 -15.06
C GLN A 36 -17.93 16.72 -14.19
N VAL A 37 -17.12 15.67 -14.09
CA VAL A 37 -17.42 14.54 -13.19
C VAL A 37 -17.42 15.00 -11.73
N VAL A 38 -16.45 15.83 -11.32
CA VAL A 38 -16.41 16.43 -9.97
C VAL A 38 -17.63 17.29 -9.71
N GLU A 39 -18.05 18.09 -10.67
CA GLU A 39 -19.23 18.96 -10.54
C GLU A 39 -20.53 18.18 -10.35
N VAL A 40 -20.68 17.04 -11.04
CA VAL A 40 -21.86 16.18 -10.93
C VAL A 40 -21.84 15.36 -9.63
N VAL A 41 -20.69 14.77 -9.28
CA VAL A 41 -20.56 13.92 -8.08
C VAL A 41 -20.66 14.74 -6.79
N ARG A 42 -20.25 16.02 -6.83
CA ARG A 42 -20.25 16.95 -5.68
C ARG A 42 -19.65 16.33 -4.41
N PRO A 43 -18.42 15.81 -4.46
CA PRO A 43 -17.77 15.29 -3.26
C PRO A 43 -17.51 16.42 -2.25
N GLN A 44 -17.31 16.06 -0.99
CA GLN A 44 -16.88 17.01 0.03
C GLN A 44 -15.55 17.63 -0.40
N ARG A 45 -15.51 18.96 -0.48
CA ARG A 45 -14.31 19.69 -0.91
C ARG A 45 -13.26 19.65 0.20
N SER A 46 -12.02 19.42 -0.21
CA SER A 46 -10.84 19.40 0.65
C SER A 46 -9.69 20.08 -0.10
N LEU A 47 -8.87 20.84 0.63
CA LEU A 47 -7.61 21.36 0.11
C LEU A 47 -6.45 20.38 0.32
N SER A 48 -6.68 19.30 1.07
CA SER A 48 -5.65 18.34 1.47
C SER A 48 -5.54 17.13 0.54
N HIS A 49 -6.51 16.91 -0.36
CA HIS A 49 -6.52 15.76 -1.26
C HIS A 49 -7.39 16.00 -2.50
N SER A 50 -7.13 15.23 -3.55
CA SER A 50 -7.93 15.21 -4.77
C SER A 50 -9.39 14.76 -4.49
N PRO A 51 -10.39 15.34 -5.17
CA PRO A 51 -11.80 15.23 -4.79
C PRO A 51 -12.45 13.85 -5.01
N ILE A 52 -11.90 13.00 -5.88
CA ILE A 52 -12.53 11.72 -6.26
C ILE A 52 -11.64 10.50 -5.99
N PHE A 53 -10.33 10.66 -6.14
CA PHE A 53 -9.35 9.58 -5.96
C PHE A 53 -8.02 10.16 -5.50
N GLN A 54 -7.26 9.38 -4.74
CA GLN A 54 -5.95 9.77 -4.20
C GLN A 54 -4.82 8.83 -4.65
N ALA A 55 -5.17 7.70 -5.27
CA ALA A 55 -4.24 6.75 -5.87
C ALA A 55 -4.44 6.69 -7.39
N MET A 56 -3.34 6.73 -8.14
CA MET A 56 -3.34 6.64 -9.59
C MET A 56 -2.45 5.47 -10.05
N LEU A 57 -2.97 4.67 -10.98
CA LEU A 57 -2.18 3.72 -11.76
C LEU A 57 -2.09 4.25 -13.18
N SER A 58 -0.87 4.43 -13.67
CA SER A 58 -0.55 4.86 -15.02
C SER A 58 0.15 3.71 -15.73
N TRP A 59 -0.37 3.32 -16.89
CA TRP A 59 0.20 2.27 -17.72
C TRP A 59 0.69 2.87 -19.03
N GLN A 60 1.99 2.93 -19.19
CA GLN A 60 2.64 3.46 -20.37
C GLN A 60 3.01 2.27 -21.27
N ASN A 61 2.25 2.07 -22.34
CA ASN A 61 2.53 1.05 -23.35
C ASN A 61 3.14 1.66 -24.63
N ASN A 62 3.83 2.79 -24.49
CA ASN A 62 4.44 3.43 -25.63
C ASN A 62 5.74 2.72 -25.94
N GLU A 63 5.91 2.26 -27.18
CA GLU A 63 7.21 1.82 -27.68
C GLU A 63 8.20 2.96 -27.46
N THR A 64 9.21 2.76 -26.62
CA THR A 64 10.38 3.63 -26.54
C THR A 64 11.08 3.57 -27.90
N SER A 65 10.60 4.38 -28.82
CA SER A 65 11.28 4.61 -30.08
C SER A 65 12.58 5.34 -29.76
N ASP A 66 13.71 4.76 -30.14
CA ASP A 66 14.99 5.46 -30.11
C ASP A 66 14.83 6.78 -30.87
N LEU A 67 14.89 7.89 -30.14
CA LEU A 67 14.75 9.22 -30.71
C LEU A 67 16.08 9.56 -31.41
N ALA A 68 16.17 9.20 -32.69
CA ALA A 68 17.31 9.56 -33.52
C ALA A 68 17.07 10.91 -34.20
N LEU A 69 18.01 11.84 -34.02
CA LEU A 69 18.11 13.07 -34.82
C LEU A 69 19.30 12.96 -35.77
N GLY A 70 19.06 12.43 -36.97
CA GLY A 70 20.12 12.20 -37.96
C GLY A 70 21.13 11.16 -37.46
N ASN A 71 22.35 11.59 -37.16
CA ASN A 71 23.43 10.76 -36.61
C ASN A 71 23.57 10.86 -35.07
N MET A 72 22.66 11.56 -34.40
CA MET A 72 22.64 11.70 -32.93
C MET A 72 21.59 10.78 -32.32
N ASN A 73 22.00 10.02 -31.30
CA ASN A 73 21.09 9.25 -30.46
C ASN A 73 20.68 10.11 -29.26
N LEU A 74 19.37 10.36 -29.09
CA LEU A 74 18.84 11.08 -27.95
C LEU A 74 18.37 10.09 -26.89
N GLN A 75 18.78 10.33 -25.65
CA GLN A 75 18.26 9.63 -24.49
C GLN A 75 17.48 10.61 -23.62
N GLY A 76 16.31 10.17 -23.13
CA GLY A 76 15.57 10.92 -22.12
C GLY A 76 16.41 11.05 -20.85
N VAL A 77 16.53 12.27 -20.34
CA VAL A 77 17.12 12.51 -19.01
C VAL A 77 15.98 12.46 -18.01
N ALA A 78 16.08 11.57 -17.02
CA ALA A 78 15.13 11.53 -15.93
C ALA A 78 15.16 12.86 -15.17
N VAL A 79 14.04 13.59 -15.18
CA VAL A 79 13.86 14.75 -14.33
C VAL A 79 13.24 14.24 -13.05
N ASN A 80 13.96 14.37 -11.94
CA ASN A 80 13.40 14.09 -10.62
C ASN A 80 12.41 15.21 -10.28
N ASP A 81 11.14 15.03 -10.66
CA ASP A 81 10.07 15.88 -10.15
C ASP A 81 9.82 15.46 -8.69
N HIS A 82 10.10 16.36 -7.75
CA HIS A 82 9.93 16.10 -6.33
C HIS A 82 8.51 16.40 -5.84
N THR A 83 7.56 16.64 -6.75
CA THR A 83 6.21 17.09 -6.42
C THR A 83 5.19 15.97 -6.64
N ALA A 84 4.74 15.36 -5.54
CA ALA A 84 3.62 14.42 -5.58
C ALA A 84 2.30 15.16 -5.83
N LYS A 85 1.65 14.90 -6.96
CA LYS A 85 0.34 15.49 -7.33
C LYS A 85 -0.85 14.76 -6.71
N PHE A 86 -0.64 13.52 -6.31
CA PHE A 86 -1.58 12.65 -5.62
C PHE A 86 -0.88 11.99 -4.43
N ASP A 87 -1.65 11.41 -3.50
CA ASP A 87 -1.07 10.71 -2.34
C ASP A 87 -0.19 9.54 -2.80
N LEU A 88 -0.60 8.85 -3.86
CA LEU A 88 0.14 7.74 -4.49
C LEU A 88 -0.04 7.73 -6.01
N VAL A 89 1.06 7.59 -6.74
CA VAL A 89 1.08 7.33 -8.19
C VAL A 89 2.00 6.15 -8.45
N LEU A 90 1.47 5.13 -9.14
CA LEU A 90 2.26 4.03 -9.66
C LEU A 90 2.27 4.13 -11.18
N ASP A 91 3.42 4.50 -11.73
CA ASP A 91 3.69 4.46 -13.18
C ASP A 91 4.33 3.12 -13.53
N MET A 92 3.79 2.45 -14.54
CA MET A 92 4.23 1.13 -14.99
C MET A 92 4.44 1.14 -16.50
N THR A 93 5.47 0.44 -16.96
CA THR A 93 5.78 0.21 -18.37
C THR A 93 6.30 -1.20 -18.57
N GLU A 94 6.17 -1.71 -19.79
CA GLU A 94 6.70 -3.00 -20.20
C GLU A 94 8.03 -2.80 -20.95
N VAL A 95 9.09 -3.46 -20.46
CA VAL A 95 10.44 -3.41 -21.05
C VAL A 95 10.90 -4.84 -21.27
N GLY A 96 10.79 -5.32 -22.51
CA GLY A 96 11.01 -6.74 -22.82
C GLY A 96 9.99 -7.60 -22.06
N ASP A 97 10.47 -8.64 -21.37
CA ASP A 97 9.63 -9.54 -20.57
C ASP A 97 9.42 -9.07 -19.12
N GLN A 98 9.74 -7.80 -18.81
CA GLN A 98 9.69 -7.26 -17.45
C GLN A 98 8.74 -6.08 -17.34
N LEU A 99 8.05 -6.00 -16.21
CA LEU A 99 7.32 -4.82 -15.81
C LEU A 99 8.23 -3.93 -14.95
N VAL A 100 8.44 -2.71 -15.40
CA VAL A 100 9.26 -1.70 -14.71
C VAL A 100 8.36 -0.52 -14.36
N GLY A 101 8.57 0.08 -13.19
CA GLY A 101 7.74 1.19 -12.76
C GLY A 101 8.36 2.04 -11.68
N THR A 102 7.72 3.18 -11.45
CA THR A 102 8.09 4.15 -10.42
C THR A 102 6.90 4.37 -9.50
N LEU A 103 7.16 4.33 -8.20
CA LEU A 103 6.17 4.70 -7.18
C LEU A 103 6.48 6.10 -6.67
N GLU A 104 5.61 7.06 -6.98
CA GLU A 104 5.63 8.40 -6.42
C GLU A 104 4.63 8.50 -5.29
N TYR A 105 4.99 9.17 -4.20
CA TYR A 105 4.13 9.29 -3.02
C TYR A 105 4.35 10.59 -2.28
N ALA A 106 3.30 11.05 -1.58
CA ALA A 106 3.39 12.24 -0.74
C ALA A 106 4.19 11.93 0.54
N THR A 107 5.39 12.48 0.65
CA THR A 107 6.29 12.29 1.82
C THR A 107 5.74 12.88 3.13
N ALA A 108 4.75 13.76 3.04
CA ALA A 108 4.00 14.23 4.20
C ALA A 108 3.07 13.15 4.80
N LEU A 109 2.75 12.09 4.04
CA LEU A 109 1.85 11.00 4.44
C LEU A 109 2.60 9.69 4.65
N PHE A 110 3.66 9.45 3.89
CA PHE A 110 4.36 8.17 3.87
C PHE A 110 5.87 8.36 3.94
N ASP A 111 6.52 7.53 4.74
CA ASP A 111 7.96 7.39 4.73
C ASP A 111 8.41 6.30 3.74
N GLU A 112 9.67 6.36 3.34
CA GLU A 112 10.26 5.42 2.39
C GLU A 112 10.13 3.98 2.87
N SER A 113 10.33 3.74 4.16
CA SER A 113 10.27 2.39 4.74
C SER A 113 8.88 1.76 4.60
N THR A 114 7.82 2.54 4.77
CA THR A 114 6.44 2.07 4.55
C THR A 114 6.20 1.76 3.08
N MET A 115 6.66 2.60 2.16
CA MET A 115 6.42 2.39 0.73
C MET A 115 7.18 1.19 0.17
N VAL A 116 8.43 0.97 0.59
CA VAL A 116 9.18 -0.25 0.25
C VAL A 116 8.44 -1.50 0.73
N ARG A 117 7.88 -1.46 1.93
CA ARG A 117 7.09 -2.57 2.47
C ARG A 117 5.79 -2.81 1.69
N TYR A 118 5.08 -1.74 1.31
CA TYR A 118 3.86 -1.83 0.51
C TYR A 118 4.13 -2.35 -0.91
N LEU A 119 5.27 -2.00 -1.53
CA LEU A 119 5.71 -2.61 -2.79
C LEU A 119 5.93 -4.12 -2.65
N GLY A 120 6.51 -4.56 -1.52
CA GLY A 120 6.63 -5.98 -1.21
C GLY A 120 5.27 -6.69 -1.12
N TYR A 121 4.27 -6.06 -0.52
CA TYR A 121 2.90 -6.60 -0.49
C TYR A 121 2.26 -6.65 -1.87
N PHE A 122 2.44 -5.60 -2.66
CA PHE A 122 1.92 -5.54 -4.02
C PHE A 122 2.50 -6.67 -4.88
N GLN A 123 3.82 -6.89 -4.81
CA GLN A 123 4.47 -7.99 -5.52
C GLN A 123 3.90 -9.36 -5.10
N ARG A 124 3.76 -9.62 -3.80
CA ARG A 124 3.17 -10.88 -3.31
C ARG A 124 1.74 -11.10 -3.74
N LEU A 125 0.97 -10.02 -3.82
CA LEU A 125 -0.39 -10.06 -4.33
C LEU A 125 -0.40 -10.47 -5.79
N LEU A 126 0.45 -9.87 -6.63
CA LEU A 126 0.60 -10.24 -8.03
C LEU A 126 1.05 -11.69 -8.21
N GLU A 127 2.06 -12.14 -7.45
CA GLU A 127 2.51 -13.54 -7.45
C GLU A 127 1.39 -14.50 -7.09
N ALA A 128 0.59 -14.18 -6.07
CA ALA A 128 -0.55 -14.99 -5.67
C ALA A 128 -1.68 -15.01 -6.72
N MET A 129 -1.90 -13.89 -7.40
CA MET A 129 -2.89 -13.77 -8.48
C MET A 129 -2.51 -14.64 -9.67
N VAL A 130 -1.24 -14.62 -10.08
CA VAL A 130 -0.73 -15.42 -11.21
C VAL A 130 -0.69 -16.91 -10.87
N ALA A 131 -0.40 -17.28 -9.61
CA ALA A 131 -0.29 -18.67 -9.21
C ALA A 131 -1.64 -19.43 -9.23
N ASN A 132 -2.76 -18.75 -8.95
CA ASN A 132 -4.08 -19.40 -8.93
C ASN A 132 -5.21 -18.37 -9.10
N GLU A 133 -5.87 -18.39 -10.26
CA GLU A 133 -6.97 -17.48 -10.58
C GLU A 133 -8.26 -17.72 -9.76
N HIS A 134 -8.43 -18.91 -9.18
CA HIS A 134 -9.57 -19.23 -8.32
C HIS A 134 -9.32 -18.91 -6.84
N ARG A 135 -8.13 -18.41 -6.50
CA ARG A 135 -7.78 -18.05 -5.12
C ARG A 135 -8.60 -16.85 -4.66
N ILE A 136 -9.07 -16.91 -3.42
CA ILE A 136 -9.70 -15.77 -2.74
C ILE A 136 -8.62 -14.80 -2.26
N LEU A 137 -8.73 -13.53 -2.65
CA LEU A 137 -7.69 -12.53 -2.41
C LEU A 137 -7.48 -12.19 -0.93
N GLU A 138 -8.54 -12.26 -0.11
CA GLU A 138 -8.46 -12.04 1.34
C GLU A 138 -7.56 -13.07 2.06
N HIS A 139 -7.34 -14.23 1.45
CA HIS A 139 -6.48 -15.30 1.99
C HIS A 139 -5.04 -15.24 1.48
N VAL A 140 -4.65 -14.15 0.80
CA VAL A 140 -3.25 -13.96 0.38
C VAL A 140 -2.44 -13.44 1.56
N PRO A 141 -1.40 -14.16 2.01
CA PRO A 141 -0.54 -13.70 3.09
C PRO A 141 0.38 -12.57 2.59
N LEU A 142 -0.04 -11.33 2.80
CA LEU A 142 0.72 -10.14 2.39
C LEU A 142 1.98 -9.96 3.26
N VAL A 143 1.83 -10.12 4.57
CA VAL A 143 2.93 -9.95 5.54
C VAL A 143 3.93 -11.08 5.38
N ASP A 144 5.20 -10.73 5.23
CA ASP A 144 6.27 -11.71 5.07
C ASP A 144 6.66 -12.40 6.38
N ALA A 145 7.48 -13.45 6.29
CA ALA A 145 7.89 -14.21 7.46
C ALA A 145 8.73 -13.36 8.44
N VAL A 146 9.56 -12.45 7.92
CA VAL A 146 10.44 -11.59 8.70
C VAL A 146 9.63 -10.52 9.44
N GLU A 147 8.74 -9.85 8.73
CA GLU A 147 7.81 -8.88 9.30
C GLU A 147 6.84 -9.56 10.26
N ARG A 148 6.31 -10.74 9.91
CA ARG A 148 5.44 -11.51 10.81
C ARG A 148 6.15 -11.85 12.11
N GLU A 149 7.41 -12.28 12.06
CA GLU A 149 8.20 -12.55 13.26
C GLU A 149 8.44 -11.27 14.07
N HIS A 150 8.75 -10.15 13.41
CA HIS A 150 8.89 -8.87 14.08
C HIS A 150 7.60 -8.43 14.79
N LEU A 151 6.46 -8.53 14.10
CA LEU A 151 5.15 -8.15 14.63
C LEU A 151 4.68 -9.07 15.76
N LEU A 152 4.91 -10.38 15.65
CA LEU A 152 4.42 -11.36 16.63
C LEU A 152 5.36 -11.54 17.81
N SER A 153 6.67 -11.56 17.58
CA SER A 153 7.66 -11.83 18.62
C SER A 153 8.42 -10.56 19.02
N GLY A 154 8.90 -9.80 18.04
CA GLY A 154 9.72 -8.60 18.30
C GLY A 154 8.99 -7.54 19.12
N LEU A 155 7.78 -7.18 18.70
CA LEU A 155 6.95 -6.18 19.39
C LEU A 155 6.27 -6.72 20.66
N ASN A 156 6.07 -8.03 20.76
CA ASN A 156 5.39 -8.66 21.90
C ASN A 156 6.33 -9.43 22.83
N ALA A 157 7.63 -9.13 22.83
CA ALA A 157 8.61 -9.68 23.77
C ALA A 157 8.42 -9.11 25.20
N THR A 158 7.22 -9.23 25.75
CA THR A 158 6.84 -8.72 27.08
C THR A 158 7.02 -9.76 28.19
N GLU A 159 7.45 -10.97 27.85
CA GLU A 159 7.71 -12.01 28.83
C GLU A 159 8.82 -11.56 29.79
N ARG A 160 8.46 -11.48 31.08
CA ARG A 160 9.39 -11.19 32.16
C ARG A 160 9.14 -12.15 33.29
N ALA A 161 10.22 -12.63 33.90
CA ALA A 161 10.13 -13.37 35.15
C ALA A 161 9.61 -12.40 36.23
N TYR A 162 8.44 -12.70 36.78
CA TYR A 162 7.92 -12.08 37.99
C TYR A 162 7.45 -13.17 38.95
N PRO A 163 7.38 -12.91 40.27
CA PRO A 163 6.99 -13.92 41.26
C PRO A 163 5.52 -14.33 41.09
N GLN A 164 5.26 -15.34 40.26
CA GLN A 164 3.94 -15.92 40.07
C GLN A 164 3.50 -16.62 41.36
N GLY A 165 2.31 -16.30 41.85
CA GLY A 165 1.76 -16.83 43.09
C GLY A 165 2.11 -16.05 44.36
N GLN A 166 2.96 -15.02 44.29
CA GLN A 166 3.18 -14.12 45.42
C GLN A 166 2.13 -13.01 45.42
N LEU A 167 1.23 -13.04 46.39
CA LEU A 167 0.18 -12.04 46.53
C LEU A 167 0.79 -10.70 46.95
N MET A 168 0.33 -9.59 46.36
CA MET A 168 0.87 -8.25 46.64
C MET A 168 0.86 -7.91 48.14
N HIS A 169 -0.19 -8.27 48.87
CA HIS A 169 -0.25 -8.00 50.31
C HIS A 169 0.84 -8.74 51.10
N ARG A 170 1.27 -9.93 50.67
CA ARG A 170 2.36 -10.69 51.33
C ARG A 170 3.71 -9.98 51.19
N LEU A 171 3.93 -9.28 50.08
CA LEU A 171 5.12 -8.45 49.89
C LEU A 171 5.11 -7.27 50.87
N PHE A 172 3.96 -6.63 51.06
CA PHE A 172 3.79 -5.57 52.06
C PHE A 172 3.98 -6.09 53.48
N GLU A 173 3.38 -7.22 53.84
CA GLU A 173 3.54 -7.85 55.16
C GLU A 173 5.02 -8.16 55.47
N ALA A 174 5.73 -8.77 54.52
CA ALA A 174 7.15 -9.07 54.67
C ALA A 174 8.00 -7.80 54.80
N HIS A 175 7.65 -6.72 54.08
CA HIS A 175 8.33 -5.44 54.18
C HIS A 175 8.11 -4.79 55.55
N ALA A 176 6.87 -4.74 56.03
CA ALA A 176 6.53 -4.19 57.34
C ALA A 176 7.19 -4.97 58.48
N ALA A 177 7.24 -6.31 58.38
CA ALA A 177 7.90 -7.16 59.37
C ALA A 177 9.42 -6.98 59.41
N SER A 178 10.06 -6.78 58.26
CA SER A 178 11.52 -6.59 58.18
C SER A 178 11.97 -5.16 58.50
N ARG A 179 11.08 -4.16 58.40
CA ARG A 179 11.37 -2.74 58.65
C ARG A 179 10.26 -2.02 59.44
N PRO A 180 10.01 -2.40 60.70
CA PRO A 180 8.85 -1.93 61.45
C PRO A 180 8.91 -0.45 61.87
N GLN A 181 10.10 0.17 61.89
CA GLN A 181 10.30 1.57 62.28
C GLN A 181 10.56 2.50 61.09
N ALA A 182 10.60 1.97 59.87
CA ALA A 182 10.72 2.79 58.67
C ALA A 182 9.40 3.53 58.44
N LEU A 183 9.48 4.75 57.92
CA LEU A 183 8.30 5.48 57.45
C LEU A 183 7.74 4.72 56.24
N ALA A 184 6.42 4.48 56.25
CA ALA A 184 5.73 3.76 55.19
C ALA A 184 5.69 4.55 53.87
#